data_AF-A0A1L6TIC9-F1
#
_entry.id   AF-A0A1L6TIC9-F1
#
_cell.length_a   1.000
_cell.length_b   1.000
_cell.length_c   1.000
_cell.angle_alpha   90.00
_cell.angle_beta   90.00
_cell.angle_gamma   90.00
#
_symmetry.space_group_name_H-M   'P 1'
#
loop_
_entity.id
_entity.type
_entity.pdbx_description
1 polymer ?
#
loop_
_entity_poly.entity_id
_entity_poly.type
_entity_poly.pdbx_seq_one_letter_code
_entity_poly.pdbx_strand_id
1 'polypeptide(L)'
;MINKIYGKARNKKEIITDFSNDCWNGKVLGVIDDVLTPQTIVESPIKVTTGACNFKNLISLWVDAFPDLVYIQDEILYDCYANRVVCRWKVKGIHAGDFYGIPATNRRIDYRGTTFFTVINGKIVNYYADVNLQDIISQINDQNKIKTNAVESANDYLCKTIEQLIGYSLSRRRIECLSLYLMRMTKVKIGEILFISENTVKTHISQTLDAMNVKKYDELLENLISSNSLNLFLSLGARLIQSSIY
;
A
#
# COMPACT_ATOMS: atom_id res chain seq x y z
N MET A 1 14.40 21.54 28.40
CA MET A 1 14.67 20.16 28.85
C MET A 1 14.65 19.11 27.72
N ILE A 2 14.45 19.49 26.44
CA ILE A 2 14.33 18.54 25.32
C ILE A 2 15.70 17.97 24.85
N ASN A 3 16.80 18.69 25.08
CA ASN A 3 18.13 18.30 24.61
C ASN A 3 18.89 17.27 25.48
N LYS A 4 18.22 16.49 26.34
CA LYS A 4 18.91 15.55 27.25
C LYS A 4 18.64 14.06 27.00
N ILE A 5 17.91 13.67 25.95
CA ILE A 5 17.49 12.26 25.77
C ILE A 5 18.26 11.51 24.65
N TYR A 6 18.96 12.19 23.74
CA TYR A 6 19.57 11.54 22.55
C TYR A 6 21.02 11.02 22.73
N GLY A 7 21.49 10.82 23.97
CA GLY A 7 22.91 10.53 24.29
C GLY A 7 23.33 9.06 24.43
N LYS A 8 22.45 8.07 24.19
CA LYS A 8 22.82 6.64 24.16
C LYS A 8 22.55 6.06 22.77
N ALA A 9 23.37 5.10 22.33
CA ALA A 9 23.09 4.30 21.14
C ALA A 9 21.76 3.57 21.34
N ARG A 10 20.69 4.19 20.84
CA ARG A 10 19.32 3.78 21.12
C ARG A 10 18.98 2.55 20.28
N ASN A 11 18.32 1.56 20.89
CA ASN A 11 17.92 0.37 20.15
C ASN A 11 16.92 0.77 19.05
N LYS A 12 17.07 0.23 17.84
CA LYS A 12 16.16 0.53 16.72
C LYS A 12 14.69 0.27 17.08
N LYS A 13 14.40 -0.77 17.88
CA LYS A 13 13.04 -1.04 18.38
C LYS A 13 12.52 0.08 19.29
N GLU A 14 13.37 0.64 20.15
CA GLU A 14 13.00 1.75 21.04
C GLU A 14 12.79 3.03 20.24
N ILE A 15 13.62 3.31 19.23
CA ILE A 15 13.44 4.45 18.33
C ILE A 15 12.07 4.36 17.66
N ILE A 16 11.73 3.20 17.09
CA ILE A 16 10.46 3.01 16.38
C ILE A 16 9.26 3.02 17.32
N THR A 17 9.36 2.42 18.51
CA THR A 17 8.28 2.42 19.51
C THR A 17 7.91 3.85 19.91
N ASP A 18 8.89 4.66 20.32
CA ASP A 18 8.62 6.05 20.74
C ASP A 18 8.16 6.89 19.55
N PHE A 19 8.84 6.78 18.42
CA PHE A 19 8.45 7.49 17.21
C PHE A 19 6.98 7.23 16.85
N SER A 20 6.55 5.97 16.89
CA SER A 20 5.17 5.60 16.52
C SER A 20 4.16 6.11 17.54
N ASN A 21 4.47 6.00 18.84
CA ASN A 21 3.61 6.53 19.90
C ASN A 21 3.49 8.05 19.86
N ASP A 22 4.61 8.78 19.75
CA ASP A 22 4.63 10.24 19.70
C ASP A 22 3.88 10.75 18.46
N CYS A 23 4.03 10.07 17.33
CA CYS A 23 3.38 10.43 16.08
C CYS A 23 1.86 10.17 16.12
N TRP A 24 1.42 8.98 16.54
CA TRP A 24 0.01 8.57 16.43
C TRP A 24 -0.83 8.89 17.67
N ASN A 25 -0.32 8.59 18.87
CA ASN A 25 -1.02 8.90 20.12
C ASN A 25 -0.75 10.34 20.55
N GLY A 26 0.52 10.76 20.51
CA GLY A 26 0.94 12.11 20.89
C GLY A 26 0.57 13.18 19.87
N LYS A 27 0.37 12.81 18.59
CA LYS A 27 0.13 13.74 17.46
C LYS A 27 1.22 14.81 17.34
N VAL A 28 2.43 14.50 17.81
CA VAL A 28 3.56 15.43 17.86
C VAL A 28 4.33 15.35 16.55
N LEU A 29 3.88 16.07 15.53
CA LEU A 29 4.50 16.02 14.20
C LEU A 29 5.97 16.47 14.17
N GLY A 30 6.43 17.23 15.16
CA GLY A 30 7.82 17.68 15.27
C GLY A 30 8.83 16.54 15.37
N VAL A 31 8.45 15.40 15.97
CA VAL A 31 9.37 14.24 16.10
C VAL A 31 9.78 13.65 14.75
N ILE A 32 8.99 13.90 13.70
CA ILE A 32 9.27 13.42 12.35
C ILE A 32 10.59 14.04 11.83
N ASP A 33 10.88 15.31 12.14
CA ASP A 33 12.12 15.96 11.68
C ASP A 33 13.37 15.34 12.33
N ASP A 34 13.21 14.81 13.55
CA ASP A 34 14.30 14.23 14.34
C ASP A 34 14.66 12.82 13.88
N VAL A 35 13.76 12.11 13.20
CA VAL A 35 13.97 10.70 12.82
C VAL A 35 13.97 10.43 11.32
N LEU A 36 13.32 11.27 10.50
CA LEU A 36 13.34 11.12 9.04
C LEU A 36 14.45 11.96 8.40
N THR A 37 14.78 11.61 7.16
CA THR A 37 15.64 12.41 6.28
C THR A 37 14.80 12.98 5.14
N PRO A 38 15.30 13.98 4.40
CA PRO A 38 14.61 14.48 3.20
C PRO A 38 14.44 13.41 2.11
N GLN A 39 15.23 12.33 2.15
CA GLN A 39 15.20 11.23 1.19
C GLN A 39 14.43 10.00 1.70
N THR A 40 13.85 10.03 2.90
CA THR A 40 13.06 8.91 3.42
C THR A 40 11.91 8.60 2.46
N ILE A 41 11.84 7.37 1.98
CA ILE A 41 10.69 6.88 1.20
C ILE A 41 9.58 6.51 2.17
N VAL A 42 8.38 7.00 1.91
CA VAL A 42 7.19 6.77 2.74
C VAL A 42 6.10 6.19 1.86
N GLU A 43 5.87 4.90 2.01
CA GLU A 43 4.79 4.15 1.38
C GLU A 43 3.67 3.98 2.41
N SER A 44 2.65 4.84 2.30
CA SER A 44 1.45 4.74 3.12
C SER A 44 0.31 4.03 2.35
N PRO A 45 -0.77 3.64 3.04
CA PRO A 45 -1.95 3.08 2.37
C PRO A 45 -2.62 4.03 1.37
N ILE A 46 -2.38 5.35 1.50
CA ILE A 46 -2.99 6.39 0.67
C ILE A 46 -2.14 6.67 -0.57
N LYS A 47 -0.83 6.85 -0.38
CA LYS A 47 0.13 7.21 -1.43
C LYS A 47 1.57 6.98 -1.01
N VAL A 48 2.45 6.95 -2.00
CA VAL A 48 3.91 7.00 -1.83
C VAL A 48 4.37 8.45 -1.85
N THR A 49 5.24 8.84 -0.92
CA THR A 49 5.84 10.17 -0.82
C THR A 49 7.30 10.08 -0.37
N THR A 50 7.98 11.23 -0.33
CA THR A 50 9.37 11.31 0.12
C THR A 50 9.55 12.47 1.11
N GLY A 51 10.31 12.21 2.17
CA GLY A 51 10.76 13.22 3.13
C GLY A 51 9.77 13.56 4.25
N ALA A 52 10.30 14.17 5.31
CA ALA A 52 9.58 14.53 6.53
C ALA A 52 8.35 15.43 6.28
N CYS A 53 8.46 16.44 5.41
CA CYS A 53 7.37 17.39 5.14
C CYS A 53 6.12 16.69 4.58
N ASN A 54 6.31 15.85 3.55
CA ASN A 54 5.21 15.11 2.95
C ASN A 54 4.61 14.09 3.92
N PHE A 55 5.45 13.49 4.77
CA PHE A 55 4.97 12.55 5.77
C PHE A 55 4.11 13.22 6.84
N LYS A 56 4.49 14.41 7.32
CA LYS A 56 3.66 15.20 8.25
C LYS A 56 2.28 15.47 7.69
N ASN A 57 2.21 15.93 6.43
CA ASN A 57 0.93 16.16 5.75
C ASN A 57 0.10 14.87 5.68
N LEU A 58 0.76 13.72 5.50
CA LEU A 58 0.09 12.43 5.48
C LEU A 58 -0.47 12.04 6.84
N ILE A 59 0.30 12.22 7.91
CA ILE A 59 -0.17 11.98 9.28
C ILE A 59 -1.33 12.91 9.62
N SER A 60 -1.26 14.19 9.24
CA SER A 60 -2.35 15.15 9.43
C SER A 60 -3.65 14.66 8.80
N LEU A 61 -3.63 14.11 7.57
CA LEU A 61 -4.84 13.55 6.95
C LEU A 61 -5.52 12.48 7.82
N TRP A 62 -4.74 11.60 8.46
CA TRP A 62 -5.28 10.58 9.35
C TRP A 62 -5.76 11.16 10.68
N VAL A 63 -5.00 12.07 11.27
CA VAL A 63 -5.33 12.69 12.57
C VAL A 63 -6.54 13.60 12.45
N ASP A 64 -6.69 14.35 11.36
CA ASP A 64 -7.83 15.23 11.13
C ASP A 64 -9.11 14.43 10.91
N ALA A 65 -9.03 13.30 10.21
CA ALA A 65 -10.14 12.37 9.99
C ALA A 65 -10.56 11.62 11.27
N PHE A 66 -9.57 11.24 12.10
CA PHE A 66 -9.75 10.41 13.29
C PHE A 66 -9.07 11.07 14.51
N PRO A 67 -9.58 12.22 14.98
CA PRO A 67 -8.91 13.04 16.00
C PRO A 67 -8.84 12.37 17.38
N ASP A 68 -9.65 11.34 17.63
CA ASP A 68 -9.64 10.53 18.86
C ASP A 68 -8.94 9.18 18.65
N LEU A 69 -8.21 8.99 17.55
CA LEU A 69 -7.55 7.71 17.27
C LEU A 69 -6.62 7.30 18.42
N VAL A 70 -6.66 6.01 18.74
CA VAL A 70 -5.79 5.35 19.71
C VAL A 70 -5.00 4.27 18.98
N TYR A 71 -3.70 4.45 18.93
CA TYR A 71 -2.73 3.51 18.38
C TYR A 71 -2.23 2.57 19.48
N ILE A 72 -2.34 1.27 19.23
CA ILE A 72 -1.90 0.21 20.13
C ILE A 72 -0.85 -0.62 19.38
N GLN A 73 0.37 -0.64 19.91
CA GLN A 73 1.43 -1.48 19.38
C GLN A 73 1.29 -2.91 19.94
N ASP A 74 1.03 -3.88 19.07
CA ASP A 74 0.84 -5.28 19.47
C ASP A 74 2.17 -6.01 19.57
N GLU A 75 3.04 -5.85 18.56
CA GLU A 75 4.31 -6.57 18.47
C GLU A 75 5.37 -5.74 17.74
N ILE A 76 6.64 -5.84 18.18
CA ILE A 76 7.78 -5.23 17.49
C ILE A 76 8.96 -6.20 17.35
N LEU A 77 9.26 -6.53 16.11
CA LEU A 77 10.33 -7.44 15.72
C LEU A 77 11.48 -6.66 15.07
N TYR A 78 12.69 -7.14 15.25
CA TYR A 78 13.87 -6.60 14.58
C TYR A 78 14.49 -7.72 13.78
N ASP A 79 14.51 -7.53 12.47
CA ASP A 79 15.22 -8.37 11.53
C ASP A 79 16.63 -7.79 11.36
N CYS A 80 17.60 -8.47 11.96
CA CYS A 80 19.00 -8.08 11.88
C CYS A 80 19.60 -8.32 10.48
N TYR A 81 19.10 -9.29 9.71
CA TYR A 81 19.60 -9.61 8.38
C TYR A 81 19.15 -8.57 7.34
N ALA A 82 17.92 -8.05 7.46
CA ALA A 82 17.37 -7.04 6.57
C ALA A 82 17.52 -5.59 7.09
N ASN A 83 18.19 -5.41 8.24
CA ASN A 83 18.30 -4.12 8.94
C ASN A 83 16.93 -3.43 9.15
N ARG A 84 15.90 -4.21 9.48
CA ARG A 84 14.50 -3.79 9.42
C ARG A 84 13.83 -3.98 10.78
N VAL A 85 13.01 -3.02 11.17
CA VAL A 85 12.08 -3.15 12.30
C VAL A 85 10.68 -3.37 11.73
N VAL A 86 9.98 -4.37 12.22
CA VAL A 86 8.60 -4.67 11.83
C VAL A 86 7.72 -4.45 13.04
N CYS A 87 6.70 -3.62 12.89
CA CYS A 87 5.77 -3.27 13.96
C CYS A 87 4.35 -3.66 13.54
N ARG A 88 3.72 -4.54 14.29
CA ARG A 88 2.31 -4.88 14.14
C ARG A 88 1.50 -4.09 15.17
N TRP A 89 0.38 -3.52 14.74
CA TRP A 89 -0.38 -2.58 15.55
C TRP A 89 -1.86 -2.60 15.21
N LYS A 90 -2.63 -1.99 16.09
CA LYS A 90 -4.07 -1.80 15.99
C LYS A 90 -4.44 -0.34 16.24
N VAL A 91 -5.46 0.15 15.53
CA VAL A 91 -6.03 1.48 15.76
C VAL A 91 -7.53 1.37 16.00
N LYS A 92 -8.03 2.21 16.92
CA LYS A 92 -9.46 2.50 17.10
C LYS A 92 -9.69 4.00 17.06
N GLY A 93 -10.86 4.45 16.63
CA GLY A 93 -11.21 5.87 16.65
C GLY A 93 -12.63 6.12 16.15
N ILE A 94 -12.98 7.39 16.00
CA ILE A 94 -14.24 7.89 15.47
C ILE A 94 -13.93 8.74 14.23
N HIS A 95 -14.68 8.50 13.15
CA HIS A 95 -14.62 9.30 11.94
C HIS A 95 -15.29 10.66 12.14
N ALA A 96 -14.50 11.66 12.53
CA ALA A 96 -14.98 13.00 12.91
C ALA A 96 -14.50 14.12 11.96
N GLY A 97 -13.64 13.81 10.99
CA GLY A 97 -13.24 14.71 9.90
C GLY A 97 -13.62 14.16 8.53
N ASP A 98 -13.26 14.87 7.46
CA ASP A 98 -13.33 14.29 6.11
C ASP A 98 -12.20 13.27 5.93
N PHE A 99 -12.54 12.11 5.37
CA PHE A 99 -11.55 11.13 4.96
C PHE A 99 -11.85 10.64 3.56
N TYR A 100 -10.94 10.91 2.63
CA TYR A 100 -11.07 10.44 1.24
C TYR A 100 -12.33 10.97 0.52
N GLY A 101 -12.79 12.19 0.86
CA GLY A 101 -14.01 12.77 0.32
C GLY A 101 -15.30 12.20 0.93
N ILE A 102 -15.18 11.41 2.00
CA ILE A 102 -16.30 10.98 2.84
C ILE A 102 -16.35 11.94 4.02
N PRO A 103 -17.40 12.76 4.16
CA PRO A 103 -17.56 13.65 5.30
C PRO A 103 -17.69 12.87 6.61
N ALA A 104 -17.37 13.52 7.73
CA ALA A 104 -17.48 12.95 9.07
C ALA A 104 -18.82 12.22 9.31
N THR A 105 -18.76 10.94 9.62
CA THR A 105 -19.95 10.08 9.83
C THR A 105 -20.18 9.73 11.30
N ASN A 106 -19.25 10.10 12.20
CA ASN A 106 -19.24 9.74 13.62
C ASN A 106 -19.27 8.22 13.88
N ARG A 107 -18.94 7.41 12.87
CA ARG A 107 -18.83 5.97 12.99
C ARG A 107 -17.50 5.59 13.63
N ARG A 108 -17.52 4.48 14.37
CA ARG A 108 -16.30 3.91 14.94
C ARG A 108 -15.53 3.16 13.87
N ILE A 109 -14.21 3.26 13.95
CA ILE A 109 -13.28 2.44 13.19
C ILE A 109 -12.50 1.52 14.13
N ASP A 110 -12.18 0.33 13.64
CA ASP A 110 -11.30 -0.65 14.28
C ASP A 110 -10.54 -1.37 13.17
N TYR A 111 -9.23 -1.14 13.08
CA TYR A 111 -8.41 -1.74 12.05
C TYR A 111 -7.00 -2.05 12.55
N ARG A 112 -6.29 -2.88 11.79
CA ARG A 112 -4.93 -3.32 12.10
C ARG A 112 -4.02 -3.06 10.93
N GLY A 113 -2.73 -2.98 11.22
CA GLY A 113 -1.70 -2.78 10.22
C GLY A 113 -0.37 -3.38 10.62
N THR A 114 0.53 -3.43 9.64
CA THR A 114 1.94 -3.70 9.88
C THR A 114 2.77 -2.62 9.22
N THR A 115 3.70 -2.02 9.97
CA THR A 115 4.66 -1.06 9.44
C THR A 115 6.06 -1.66 9.44
N PHE A 116 6.73 -1.54 8.31
CA PHE A 116 8.10 -1.94 8.08
C PHE A 116 8.98 -0.68 8.03
N PHE A 117 10.03 -0.67 8.84
CA PHE A 117 10.97 0.44 8.93
C PHE A 117 12.37 -0.04 8.62
N THR A 118 13.09 0.69 7.77
CA THR A 118 14.55 0.53 7.64
C THR A 118 15.22 1.67 8.39
N VAL A 119 16.09 1.32 9.35
CA VAL A 119 16.75 2.30 10.22
C VAL A 119 18.27 2.23 10.03
N ILE A 120 18.87 3.34 9.58
CA ILE A 120 20.31 3.49 9.36
C ILE A 120 20.79 4.68 10.18
N ASN A 121 21.83 4.49 10.99
CA ASN A 121 22.41 5.54 11.84
C ASN A 121 21.37 6.28 12.70
N GLY A 122 20.37 5.54 13.21
CA GLY A 122 19.28 6.09 14.03
C GLY A 122 18.21 6.88 13.26
N LYS A 123 18.30 6.96 11.92
CA LYS A 123 17.31 7.61 11.04
C LYS A 123 16.49 6.59 10.26
N ILE A 124 15.21 6.87 10.08
CA ILE A 124 14.30 6.08 9.24
C ILE A 124 14.54 6.47 7.79
N VAL A 125 15.05 5.54 6.98
CA VAL A 125 15.30 5.76 5.54
C VAL A 125 14.20 5.18 4.66
N ASN A 126 13.42 4.23 5.19
CA ASN A 126 12.24 3.69 4.53
C ASN A 126 11.12 3.43 5.56
N TYR A 127 9.90 3.78 5.18
CA TYR A 127 8.65 3.53 5.91
C TYR A 127 7.67 2.89 4.94
N TYR A 128 7.17 1.70 5.25
CA TYR A 128 6.09 1.05 4.49
C TYR A 128 5.01 0.56 5.45
N ALA A 129 3.79 1.08 5.30
CA ALA A 129 2.64 0.66 6.09
C ALA A 129 1.65 -0.14 5.24
N ASP A 130 1.47 -1.40 5.61
CA ASP A 130 0.49 -2.31 5.02
C ASP A 130 -0.79 -2.31 5.87
N VAL A 131 -1.84 -1.73 5.29
CA VAL A 131 -3.17 -1.57 5.91
C VAL A 131 -4.22 -1.72 4.82
N ASN A 132 -5.31 -2.41 5.11
CA ASN A 132 -6.45 -2.49 4.21
C ASN A 132 -7.28 -1.20 4.25
N LEU A 133 -6.92 -0.22 3.41
CA LEU A 133 -7.64 1.05 3.30
C LEU A 133 -9.12 0.87 2.94
N GLN A 134 -9.46 -0.14 2.14
CA GLN A 134 -10.85 -0.39 1.72
C GLN A 134 -11.74 -0.83 2.87
N ASP A 135 -11.18 -1.63 3.79
CA ASP A 135 -11.89 -2.01 5.01
C ASP A 135 -12.24 -0.77 5.85
N ILE A 136 -11.28 0.14 6.05
CA ILE A 136 -11.50 1.40 6.77
C ILE A 136 -12.58 2.25 6.10
N ILE A 137 -12.49 2.43 4.78
CA ILE A 137 -13.49 3.16 3.98
C ILE A 137 -14.88 2.52 4.16
N SER A 138 -14.98 1.20 4.14
CA SER A 138 -16.25 0.49 4.31
C SER A 138 -16.87 0.70 5.69
N GLN A 139 -16.05 0.82 6.75
CA GLN A 139 -16.52 1.06 8.11
C GLN A 139 -17.16 2.46 8.24
N ILE A 140 -16.63 3.47 7.54
CA ILE A 140 -17.08 4.86 7.65
C ILE A 140 -18.14 5.26 6.62
N ASN A 141 -18.32 4.47 5.56
CA ASN A 141 -19.27 4.77 4.50
C ASN A 141 -20.71 4.36 4.89
N ASP A 142 -21.66 5.30 4.75
CA ASP A 142 -23.08 5.05 4.98
C ASP A 142 -23.67 4.35 3.73
N GLN A 143 -24.14 3.11 3.86
CA GLN A 143 -24.84 2.42 2.77
C GLN A 143 -26.15 3.11 2.29
N ASN A 144 -26.54 4.28 2.82
CA ASN A 144 -27.84 4.91 2.55
C ASN A 144 -27.86 6.41 2.23
N LYS A 145 -26.74 7.10 2.06
CA LYS A 145 -26.76 8.47 1.51
C LYS A 145 -25.51 8.74 0.68
N ILE A 146 -25.61 8.38 -0.60
CA ILE A 146 -25.03 9.01 -1.79
C ILE A 146 -25.25 8.00 -2.93
N LYS A 147 -25.81 8.43 -4.08
CA LYS A 147 -25.66 7.66 -5.32
C LYS A 147 -24.17 7.69 -5.66
N THR A 148 -23.44 6.68 -5.24
CA THR A 148 -22.01 6.54 -5.49
C THR A 148 -21.82 6.40 -7.00
N ASN A 149 -21.30 7.44 -7.65
CA ASN A 149 -20.54 7.20 -8.87
C ASN A 149 -19.39 6.29 -8.45
N ALA A 150 -19.31 5.10 -9.04
CA ALA A 150 -18.43 4.02 -8.64
C ALA A 150 -17.02 4.53 -8.26
N VAL A 151 -16.65 4.37 -6.98
CA VAL A 151 -15.26 4.56 -6.55
C VAL A 151 -14.47 3.45 -7.24
N GLU A 152 -13.65 3.83 -8.21
CA GLU A 152 -12.80 2.94 -9.00
C GLU A 152 -11.92 2.13 -8.04
N SER A 153 -12.03 0.79 -8.03
CA SER A 153 -11.20 -0.02 -7.14
C SER A 153 -9.74 0.19 -7.53
N ALA A 154 -8.80 0.07 -6.59
CA ALA A 154 -7.40 0.30 -6.94
C ALA A 154 -6.86 -0.73 -7.96
N ASN A 155 -7.54 -1.86 -8.18
CA ASN A 155 -7.30 -2.74 -9.32
C ASN A 155 -7.84 -2.18 -10.64
N ASP A 156 -8.99 -1.49 -10.61
CA ASP A 156 -9.55 -0.79 -11.78
C ASP A 156 -8.63 0.35 -12.22
N TYR A 157 -8.15 1.16 -11.27
CA TYR A 157 -7.18 2.23 -11.57
C TYR A 157 -5.90 1.67 -12.19
N LEU A 158 -5.37 0.55 -11.64
CA LEU A 158 -4.20 -0.12 -12.21
C LEU A 158 -4.48 -0.65 -13.61
N CYS A 159 -5.61 -1.30 -13.86
CA CYS A 159 -5.98 -1.80 -15.18
C CYS A 159 -6.09 -0.66 -16.21
N LYS A 160 -6.73 0.44 -15.85
CA LYS A 160 -6.89 1.62 -16.72
C LYS A 160 -5.55 2.31 -17.02
N THR A 161 -4.69 2.45 -16.00
CA THR A 161 -3.36 3.04 -16.17
C THR A 161 -2.48 2.15 -17.04
N ILE A 162 -2.56 0.83 -16.86
CA ILE A 162 -1.87 -0.15 -17.72
C ILE A 162 -2.32 0.01 -19.17
N GLU A 163 -3.63 0.04 -19.43
CA GLU A 163 -4.19 0.18 -20.79
C GLU A 163 -3.70 1.48 -21.47
N GLN A 164 -3.64 2.59 -20.72
CA GLN A 164 -3.11 3.87 -21.21
C GLN A 164 -1.62 3.83 -21.57
N LEU A 165 -0.79 3.13 -20.77
CA LEU A 165 0.66 3.09 -20.99
C LEU A 165 1.10 2.13 -22.09
N ILE A 166 0.43 0.99 -22.21
CA ILE A 166 0.77 0.01 -23.25
C ILE A 166 0.28 0.44 -24.63
N GLY A 167 -0.70 1.36 -24.71
CA GLY A 167 -1.25 1.86 -25.97
C GLY A 167 -2.12 0.86 -26.75
N TYR A 168 -2.49 -0.25 -26.12
CA TYR A 168 -3.39 -1.28 -26.66
C TYR A 168 -4.62 -1.38 -25.78
N SER A 169 -5.80 -1.53 -26.41
CA SER A 169 -6.99 -1.83 -25.63
C SER A 169 -7.02 -3.31 -25.25
N LEU A 170 -6.90 -3.58 -23.96
CA LEU A 170 -6.97 -4.92 -23.37
C LEU A 170 -8.09 -4.95 -22.35
N SER A 171 -8.89 -6.02 -22.37
CA SER A 171 -9.89 -6.22 -21.32
C SER A 171 -9.21 -6.41 -19.96
N ARG A 172 -9.89 -5.98 -18.89
CA ARG A 172 -9.45 -6.22 -17.50
C ARG A 172 -9.00 -7.66 -17.27
N ARG A 173 -9.77 -8.65 -17.76
CA ARG A 173 -9.45 -10.07 -17.59
C ARG A 173 -8.13 -10.46 -18.25
N ARG A 174 -7.82 -9.90 -19.42
CA ARG A 174 -6.54 -10.10 -20.12
C ARG A 174 -5.38 -9.48 -19.35
N ILE A 175 -5.58 -8.28 -18.81
CA ILE A 175 -4.59 -7.59 -17.97
C ILE A 175 -4.29 -8.39 -16.70
N GLU A 176 -5.31 -8.91 -16.01
CA GLU A 176 -5.17 -9.74 -14.82
C GLU A 176 -4.44 -11.06 -15.13
N CYS A 177 -4.82 -11.74 -16.22
CA CYS A 177 -4.13 -12.97 -16.66
C CYS A 177 -2.66 -12.69 -17.00
N LEU A 178 -2.36 -11.61 -17.72
CA LEU A 178 -0.99 -11.23 -18.08
C LEU A 178 -0.17 -10.87 -16.83
N SER A 179 -0.77 -10.17 -15.87
CA SER A 179 -0.13 -9.80 -14.61
C SER A 179 0.38 -11.03 -13.84
N LEU A 180 -0.45 -12.06 -13.70
CA LEU A 180 -0.08 -13.30 -13.03
C LEU A 180 0.88 -14.16 -13.87
N TYR A 181 0.74 -14.13 -15.20
CA TYR A 181 1.66 -14.80 -16.12
C TYR A 181 3.08 -14.21 -16.05
N LEU A 182 3.21 -12.87 -15.95
CA LEU A 182 4.48 -12.19 -15.76
C LEU A 182 5.17 -12.58 -14.45
N MET A 183 4.40 -12.94 -13.43
CA MET A 183 4.92 -13.50 -12.17
C MET A 183 5.32 -15.00 -12.28
N ARG A 184 5.41 -15.54 -13.50
CA ARG A 184 5.80 -16.94 -13.79
C ARG A 184 4.84 -17.99 -13.22
N MET A 185 3.58 -17.62 -12.99
CA MET A 185 2.57 -18.57 -12.48
C MET A 185 2.11 -19.54 -13.56
N THR A 186 1.78 -20.77 -13.15
CA THR A 186 1.21 -21.77 -14.07
C THR A 186 -0.22 -21.40 -14.43
N LYS A 187 -0.67 -21.80 -15.64
CA LYS A 187 -2.05 -21.54 -16.09
C LYS A 187 -3.10 -22.10 -15.13
N VAL A 188 -2.82 -23.25 -14.52
CA VAL A 188 -3.65 -23.86 -13.48
C VAL A 188 -3.79 -22.91 -12.29
N LYS A 189 -2.67 -22.42 -11.75
CA LYS A 189 -2.69 -21.52 -10.59
C LYS A 189 -3.35 -20.17 -10.89
N ILE A 190 -3.15 -19.63 -12.10
CA ILE A 190 -3.85 -18.43 -12.57
C ILE A 190 -5.36 -18.66 -12.62
N GLY A 191 -5.79 -19.83 -13.11
CA GLY A 191 -7.19 -20.21 -13.17
C GLY A 191 -7.84 -20.31 -11.79
N GLU A 192 -7.12 -20.87 -10.81
CA GLU A 192 -7.54 -20.90 -9.41
C GLU A 192 -7.73 -19.49 -8.84
N ILE A 193 -6.76 -18.59 -9.03
CA ILE A 193 -6.81 -17.21 -8.48
C ILE A 193 -7.94 -16.39 -9.10
N LEU A 194 -8.18 -16.56 -10.41
CA LEU A 194 -9.15 -15.77 -11.16
C LEU A 194 -10.51 -16.47 -11.30
N PHE A 195 -10.69 -17.64 -10.70
CA PHE A 195 -11.89 -18.46 -10.78
C PHE A 195 -12.35 -18.74 -12.23
N ILE A 196 -11.41 -19.08 -13.11
CA ILE A 196 -11.64 -19.42 -14.53
C ILE A 196 -10.88 -20.69 -14.94
N SER A 197 -11.31 -21.34 -16.03
CA SER A 197 -10.65 -22.57 -16.50
C SER A 197 -9.25 -22.33 -17.06
N GLU A 198 -8.37 -23.33 -17.00
CA GLU A 198 -7.03 -23.28 -17.59
C GLU A 198 -7.07 -22.94 -19.10
N ASN A 199 -8.05 -23.47 -19.83
CA ASN A 199 -8.25 -23.19 -21.25
C ASN A 199 -8.62 -21.71 -21.49
N THR A 200 -9.41 -21.12 -20.59
CA THR A 200 -9.76 -19.70 -20.62
C THR A 200 -8.53 -18.83 -20.36
N VAL A 201 -7.69 -19.20 -19.38
CA VAL A 201 -6.41 -18.52 -19.12
C VAL A 201 -5.50 -18.56 -20.34
N LYS A 202 -5.32 -19.75 -20.94
CA LYS A 202 -4.50 -19.93 -22.16
C LYS A 202 -4.98 -19.02 -23.28
N THR A 203 -6.29 -18.94 -23.48
CA THR A 203 -6.92 -18.12 -24.51
C THR A 203 -6.66 -16.63 -24.26
N HIS A 204 -6.85 -16.15 -23.03
CA HIS A 204 -6.58 -14.76 -22.69
C HIS A 204 -5.11 -14.38 -22.87
N ILE A 205 -4.17 -15.22 -22.43
CA ILE A 205 -2.73 -14.95 -22.62
C ILE A 205 -2.38 -14.93 -24.10
N SER A 206 -2.79 -15.93 -24.89
CA SER A 206 -2.51 -15.98 -26.34
C SER A 206 -3.01 -14.73 -27.04
N GLN A 207 -4.29 -14.38 -26.85
CA GLN A 207 -4.88 -13.20 -27.47
C GLN A 207 -4.23 -11.89 -27.04
N THR A 208 -3.67 -11.84 -25.82
CA THR A 208 -2.96 -10.66 -25.33
C THR A 208 -1.60 -10.53 -26.00
N LEU A 209 -0.84 -11.63 -26.08
CA LEU A 209 0.44 -11.66 -26.78
C LEU A 209 0.29 -11.34 -28.27
N ASP A 210 -0.74 -11.88 -28.92
CA ASP A 210 -1.08 -11.58 -30.31
C ASP A 210 -1.42 -10.10 -30.50
N ALA A 211 -2.20 -9.49 -29.59
CA ALA A 211 -2.54 -8.07 -29.64
C ALA A 211 -1.32 -7.16 -29.45
N MET A 212 -0.35 -7.58 -28.64
CA MET A 212 0.92 -6.87 -28.42
C MET A 212 1.95 -7.18 -29.51
N ASN A 213 1.64 -8.06 -30.46
CA ASN A 213 2.57 -8.58 -31.47
C ASN A 213 3.86 -9.17 -30.87
N VAL A 214 3.74 -9.85 -29.73
CA VAL A 214 4.85 -10.45 -28.99
C VAL A 214 4.77 -11.97 -29.07
N LYS A 215 5.89 -12.64 -29.36
CA LYS A 215 5.94 -14.12 -29.43
C LYS A 215 6.74 -14.76 -28.31
N LYS A 216 7.67 -14.02 -27.72
CA LYS A 216 8.57 -14.52 -26.68
C LYS A 216 8.37 -13.75 -25.37
N TYR A 217 8.59 -14.44 -24.26
CA TYR A 217 8.46 -13.83 -22.95
C TYR A 217 9.49 -12.71 -22.71
N ASP A 218 10.72 -12.85 -23.22
CA ASP A 218 11.76 -11.83 -23.02
C ASP A 218 11.43 -10.53 -23.79
N GLU A 219 10.91 -10.67 -25.01
CA GLU A 219 10.37 -9.56 -25.81
C GLU A 219 9.20 -8.87 -25.10
N LEU A 220 8.32 -9.65 -24.44
CA LEU A 220 7.25 -9.09 -23.61
C LEU A 220 7.82 -8.24 -22.47
N LEU A 221 8.82 -8.74 -21.76
CA LEU A 221 9.44 -8.00 -20.66
C LEU A 221 10.09 -6.71 -21.15
N GLU A 222 10.88 -6.78 -22.22
CA GLU A 222 11.55 -5.60 -22.80
C GLU A 222 10.55 -4.52 -23.21
N ASN A 223 9.45 -4.92 -23.86
CA ASN A 223 8.38 -4.00 -24.25
C ASN A 223 7.74 -3.33 -23.01
N LEU A 224 7.42 -4.11 -21.98
CA LEU A 224 6.77 -3.60 -20.77
C LEU A 224 7.69 -2.75 -19.88
N ILE A 225 8.99 -3.02 -19.90
CA ILE A 225 10.01 -2.18 -19.26
C ILE A 225 10.11 -0.84 -20.01
N SER A 226 10.15 -0.89 -21.35
CA SER A 226 10.26 0.30 -22.20
C SER A 226 9.04 1.22 -22.10
N SER A 227 7.84 0.65 -21.93
CA SER A 227 6.60 1.41 -21.67
C SER A 227 6.40 1.79 -20.21
N ASN A 228 7.36 1.50 -19.32
CA ASN A 228 7.28 1.73 -17.87
C ASN A 228 6.01 1.14 -17.20
N SER A 229 5.46 0.06 -17.78
CA SER A 229 4.21 -0.56 -17.32
C SER A 229 4.43 -1.86 -16.54
N LEU A 230 5.63 -2.46 -16.60
CA LEU A 230 5.93 -3.74 -15.93
C LEU A 230 5.61 -3.72 -14.43
N ASN A 231 6.03 -2.67 -13.72
CA ASN A 231 5.79 -2.57 -12.28
C ASN A 231 4.29 -2.52 -11.93
N LEU A 232 3.45 -1.94 -12.81
CA LEU A 232 2.00 -1.91 -12.61
C LEU A 232 1.39 -3.29 -12.78
N PHE A 233 1.82 -4.07 -13.78
CA PHE A 233 1.42 -5.47 -13.95
C PHE A 233 1.83 -6.32 -12.74
N LEU A 234 3.07 -6.19 -12.27
CA LEU A 234 3.54 -6.94 -11.10
C LEU A 234 2.79 -6.54 -9.81
N SER A 235 2.51 -5.25 -9.64
CA SER A 235 1.71 -4.74 -8.52
C SER A 235 0.29 -5.30 -8.54
N LEU A 236 -0.36 -5.31 -9.71
CA LEU A 236 -1.68 -5.90 -9.88
C LEU A 236 -1.67 -7.41 -9.60
N GLY A 237 -0.68 -8.13 -10.12
CA GLY A 237 -0.51 -9.57 -9.90
C GLY A 237 -0.37 -9.92 -8.42
N ALA A 238 0.47 -9.19 -7.68
CA ALA A 238 0.65 -9.39 -6.24
C ALA A 238 -0.65 -9.20 -5.46
N ARG A 239 -1.45 -8.19 -5.83
CA ARG A 239 -2.75 -7.91 -5.19
C ARG A 239 -3.79 -9.00 -5.46
N LEU A 240 -3.84 -9.50 -6.69
CA LEU A 240 -4.74 -10.61 -7.06
C LEU A 240 -4.43 -11.87 -6.25
N ILE A 241 -3.14 -12.19 -6.07
CA ILE A 241 -2.70 -13.31 -5.23
C ILE A 241 -3.15 -13.08 -3.78
N GLN A 242 -2.90 -11.90 -3.23
CA GLN A 242 -3.28 -11.58 -1.85
C GLN A 242 -4.79 -11.70 -1.63
N SER A 243 -5.60 -11.27 -2.60
CA SER A 243 -7.07 -11.38 -2.52
C SER A 243 -7.60 -12.82 -2.65
N SER A 244 -6.80 -13.77 -3.15
CA SER A 244 -7.22 -15.17 -3.32
C SER A 244 -6.96 -16.06 -2.10
N ILE A 245 -6.25 -15.53 -1.10
CA ILE A 245 -5.86 -16.26 0.13
C ILE A 245 -6.90 -16.07 1.25
N TYR A 246 -7.88 -15.17 1.06
CA TYR A 246 -8.97 -14.87 1.98
C TYR A 246 -10.33 -15.18 1.33
#